data_AF-A0A0F8XN70-F1
#
_entry.id   AF-A0A0F8XN70-F1
#
_cell.length_a   1.000
_cell.length_b   1.000
_cell.length_c   1.000
_cell.angle_alpha   90.00
_cell.angle_beta   90.00
_cell.angle_gamma   90.00
#
_symmetry.space_group_name_H-M   'P 1'
#
loop_
_entity.id
_entity.type
_entity.pdbx_description
1 polymer ?
#
loop_
_entity_poly.entity_id
_entity_poly.type
_entity_poly.pdbx_seq_one_letter_code
_entity_poly.pdbx_strand_id
1 'polypeptide(L)' 'GTETNNSFATNVSFGTTFGAAPNVQVSVGGLLAGSFRVIYGIDSVTTSACSSYISFIGVPTAGGPEAIMNVRSEGTVSL' A
#
# COMPACT_ATOMS: atom_id res chain seq x y z
N GLY A 1 -16.54 -12.94 -16.63
CA GLY A 1 -15.73 -13.70 -15.67
C GLY A 1 -16.21 -13.40 -14.27
N THR A 2 -15.91 -14.27 -13.31
CA THR A 2 -16.20 -14.03 -11.89
C THR A 2 -15.28 -12.95 -11.34
N GLU A 3 -15.80 -12.03 -10.53
CA GLU A 3 -14.93 -11.07 -9.82
C GLU A 3 -14.04 -11.84 -8.83
N THR A 4 -12.75 -11.49 -8.82
CA THR A 4 -11.76 -12.04 -7.87
C THR A 4 -11.18 -10.90 -7.05
N ASN A 5 -10.84 -11.19 -5.79
CA ASN A 5 -10.06 -10.30 -4.95
C ASN A 5 -8.62 -10.81 -4.85
N ASN A 6 -7.69 -10.09 -5.49
CA ASN A 6 -6.26 -10.38 -5.41
C ASN A 6 -5.61 -9.35 -4.47
N SER A 7 -5.47 -9.72 -3.21
CA SER A 7 -4.88 -8.90 -2.16
C SER A 7 -3.44 -9.30 -1.87
N PHE A 8 -2.58 -8.30 -1.71
CA PHE A 8 -1.19 -8.45 -1.33
C PHE A 8 -0.92 -7.54 -0.14
N ALA A 9 -0.22 -8.08 0.87
CA ALA A 9 0.23 -7.31 2.02
C ALA A 9 1.74 -7.53 2.21
N THR A 10 2.44 -6.49 2.62
CA THR A 10 3.89 -6.56 2.90
C THR A 10 4.26 -5.64 4.06
N ASN A 11 5.24 -6.09 4.84
CA ASN A 11 5.84 -5.30 5.90
C ASN A 11 6.90 -4.37 5.31
N VAL A 12 6.83 -3.09 5.68
CA VAL A 12 7.75 -2.05 5.23
C VAL A 12 8.55 -1.56 6.42
N SER A 13 9.86 -1.75 6.37
CA SER A 13 10.80 -1.14 7.32
C SER A 13 11.06 0.32 6.95
N PHE A 14 11.12 1.19 7.94
CA PHE A 14 11.49 2.60 7.72
C PHE A 14 13.00 2.81 7.56
N GLY A 15 13.83 1.78 7.80
CA GLY A 15 15.28 1.89 7.80
C GLY A 15 15.85 2.70 8.98
N THR A 16 15.00 3.17 9.88
CA THR A 16 15.32 3.91 11.10
C THR A 16 14.24 3.66 12.16
N THR A 17 14.50 4.10 13.39
CA THR A 17 13.53 4.05 14.49
C THR A 17 13.21 5.48 14.93
N PHE A 18 11.94 5.86 14.82
CA PHE A 18 11.42 7.15 15.30
C PHE A 18 11.18 7.14 16.81
N GLY A 19 11.16 8.31 17.45
CA GLY A 19 10.84 8.45 18.87
C GLY A 19 9.37 8.17 19.21
N ALA A 20 8.49 8.29 18.21
CA ALA A 20 7.06 7.96 18.27
C ALA A 20 6.62 7.40 16.91
N ALA A 21 5.46 6.74 16.83
CA ALA A 21 4.94 6.26 15.55
C ALA A 21 4.79 7.45 14.58
N PRO A 22 5.43 7.40 13.39
CA PRO A 22 5.38 8.49 12.42
C PRO A 22 4.05 8.51 11.69
N ASN A 23 3.78 9.60 10.97
CA ASN A 23 2.75 9.57 9.94
C ASN A 23 3.29 8.81 8.73
N VAL A 24 2.45 7.96 8.14
CA VAL A 24 2.81 7.20 6.94
C VAL A 24 1.86 7.58 5.82
N GLN A 25 2.44 7.97 4.69
CA GLN A 25 1.72 8.30 3.47
C GLN A 25 1.93 7.18 2.45
N VAL A 26 0.86 6.89 1.72
CA VAL A 26 0.89 5.90 0.65
C VAL A 26 0.34 6.53 -0.62
N SER A 27 1.03 6.30 -1.72
CA SER A 27 0.60 6.71 -3.05
C SER A 27 0.73 5.54 -4.00
N VAL A 28 -0.15 5.51 -5.00
CA VAL A 28 -0.13 4.50 -6.05
C VAL A 28 0.23 5.20 -7.36
N GLY A 29 1.33 4.76 -7.96
CA GLY A 29 1.78 5.16 -9.29
C GLY A 29 1.80 3.97 -10.25
N GLY A 30 1.97 4.24 -11.54
CA GLY A 30 2.10 3.18 -12.56
C GLY A 30 0.92 2.20 -12.58
N LEU A 31 -0.30 2.71 -12.66
CA LEU A 31 -1.51 1.89 -12.57
C LEU A 31 -1.95 1.34 -13.92
N LEU A 32 -1.80 0.03 -14.11
CA LEU A 32 -2.41 -0.72 -15.21
C LEU A 32 -3.46 -1.66 -14.62
N ALA A 33 -4.61 -1.10 -14.25
CA ALA A 33 -5.65 -1.83 -13.55
C ALA A 33 -6.83 -2.27 -14.42
N GLY A 34 -6.85 -1.99 -15.73
CA GLY A 34 -7.98 -2.38 -16.60
C GLY A 34 -9.34 -2.00 -15.99
N SER A 35 -10.20 -3.00 -15.75
CA SER A 35 -11.51 -2.86 -15.08
C SER A 35 -11.51 -3.18 -13.58
N PHE A 36 -10.35 -3.22 -12.94
CA PHE A 36 -10.21 -3.49 -11.51
C PHE A 36 -10.44 -2.23 -10.67
N ARG A 37 -11.11 -2.41 -9.54
CA ARG A 37 -11.10 -1.45 -8.43
C ARG A 37 -9.86 -1.70 -7.59
N VAL A 38 -9.18 -0.63 -7.21
CA VAL A 38 -7.94 -0.69 -6.45
C VAL A 38 -8.19 -0.13 -5.07
N ILE A 39 -7.94 -0.94 -4.05
CA ILE A 39 -7.99 -0.52 -2.65
C ILE A 39 -6.59 -0.68 -2.09
N TYR A 40 -6.12 0.31 -1.37
CA TYR A 40 -4.77 0.28 -0.83
C TYR A 40 -4.70 1.04 0.49
N GLY A 41 -3.72 0.70 1.32
CA GLY A 41 -3.60 1.33 2.62
C GLY A 41 -2.37 0.91 3.40
N ILE A 42 -2.30 1.47 4.60
CA ILE A 42 -1.27 1.24 5.62
C ILE A 42 -1.98 0.84 6.91
N ASP A 43 -1.42 -0.13 7.61
CA ASP A 43 -1.89 -0.61 8.89
C ASP A 43 -0.71 -0.91 9.85
N SER A 44 -1.03 -1.08 11.13
CA SER A 44 -0.06 -1.48 12.17
C SER A 44 1.23 -0.65 12.21
N VAL A 45 1.12 0.68 12.16
CA VAL A 45 2.26 1.60 12.21
C VAL A 45 2.92 1.56 13.59
N THR A 46 4.22 1.25 13.61
CA THR A 46 5.07 1.26 14.79
C THR A 46 6.14 2.35 14.65
N THR A 47 7.09 2.43 15.58
CA THR A 47 8.21 3.38 15.50
C THR A 47 9.24 3.03 14.43
N SER A 48 9.25 1.80 13.89
CA SER A 48 10.30 1.34 12.95
C SER A 48 9.77 0.67 11.68
N ALA A 49 8.47 0.38 11.61
CA ALA A 49 7.86 -0.29 10.48
C ALA A 49 6.35 -0.03 10.39
N CYS A 50 5.76 -0.36 9.26
CA CYS A 50 4.32 -0.50 9.08
C CYS A 50 4.01 -1.73 8.21
N SER A 51 2.74 -2.13 8.15
CA SER A 51 2.23 -3.03 7.13
C SER A 51 1.55 -2.20 6.03
N SER A 52 1.66 -2.65 4.80
CA SER A 52 1.04 -2.02 3.63
C SER A 52 0.29 -3.07 2.84
N TYR A 53 -0.83 -2.70 2.24
CA TYR A 53 -1.63 -3.62 1.43
C TYR A 53 -2.18 -2.96 0.17
N ILE A 54 -2.38 -3.78 -0.86
CA ILE A 54 -3.08 -3.43 -2.09
C ILE A 54 -3.96 -4.59 -2.54
N SER A 55 -5.18 -4.27 -2.95
CA SER A 55 -6.17 -5.22 -3.44
C SER A 55 -6.68 -4.79 -4.80
N PHE A 56 -6.67 -5.73 -5.74
CA PHE A 56 -7.30 -5.57 -7.04
C PHE A 56 -8.58 -6.40 -7.07
N ILE A 57 -9.72 -5.73 -7.14
CA ILE A 57 -11.05 -6.35 -7.12
C ILE A 57 -11.71 -6.15 -8.48
N GLY A 58 -11.91 -7.24 -9.22
CA GLY A 58 -12.47 -7.16 -10.56
C GLY A 58 -12.32 -8.47 -11.34
N VAL A 59 -12.66 -8.42 -12.62
CA VAL A 59 -12.56 -9.56 -13.54
C VAL A 59 -11.15 -9.59 -14.16
N PRO A 60 -10.40 -10.69 -14.04
CA PRO A 60 -9.08 -10.83 -14.65
C PRO A 60 -9.07 -10.61 -16.16
N THR A 61 -8.17 -9.74 -16.62
CA THR A 61 -7.81 -9.57 -18.04
C THR A 61 -6.44 -10.20 -18.30
N ALA A 62 -6.16 -10.56 -19.56
CA ALA A 62 -4.84 -11.04 -19.94
C ALA A 62 -3.78 -9.98 -19.58
N GLY A 63 -2.71 -10.39 -18.89
CA GLY A 63 -1.67 -9.50 -18.35
C GLY A 63 -1.83 -9.16 -16.86
N GLY A 64 -3.02 -9.32 -16.28
CA GLY A 64 -3.27 -9.01 -14.87
C GLY A 64 -3.14 -7.51 -14.52
N PRO A 65 -3.48 -7.12 -13.29
CA PRO A 65 -3.28 -5.75 -12.84
C PRO A 65 -1.84 -5.52 -12.36
N GLU A 66 -1.30 -4.33 -12.66
CA GLU A 66 -0.01 -3.86 -12.14
C GLU A 66 -0.20 -2.50 -11.44
N ALA A 67 0.45 -2.33 -10.29
CA ALA A 67 0.56 -1.05 -9.62
C ALA A 67 1.86 -0.97 -8.82
N ILE A 68 2.44 0.23 -8.76
CA ILE A 68 3.58 0.52 -7.89
C ILE A 68 3.07 1.32 -6.70
N MET A 69 3.16 0.72 -5.52
CA MET A 69 2.86 1.40 -4.27
C MET A 69 4.14 2.04 -3.73
N ASN A 70 4.11 3.36 -3.52
CA ASN A 70 5.16 4.09 -2.84
C ASN A 70 4.71 4.41 -1.41
N VAL A 71 5.53 4.03 -0.43
CA VAL A 71 5.30 4.27 1.00
C VAL A 71 6.36 5.23 1.51
N ARG A 72 5.93 6.28 2.20
CA ARG A 72 6.81 7.29 2.82
C ARG A 72 6.42 7.49 4.28
N SER A 73 7.42 7.44 5.16
CA SER A 73 7.27 7.85 6.56
C SER A 73 7.80 9.27 6.75
N GLU A 74 7.11 10.05 7.59
CA GLU A 74 7.53 11.39 7.98
C GLU A 74 7.49 11.51 9.50
N GLY A 75 8.56 12.07 10.07
CA GLY A 75 8.60 12.36 11.50
C GLY A 75 7.43 13.25 11.91
N THR A 76 6.86 12.99 13.07
CA THR A 76 5.76 13.78 13.62
C THR A 76 6.25 15.19 13.96
N VAL A 77 5.73 16.19 13.26
CA VAL A 77 5.89 17.60 13.65
C VAL A 77 4.80 17.91 14.66
N SER A 78 5.18 18.23 15.90
CA SER A 78 4.25 18.79 16.88
C SER A 78 3.84 20.19 16.41
N LEU A 79 2.57 20.38 16.04
CA LEU A 79 1.97 21.68 15.75
C LEU A 79 1.56 22.40 17.03
#